data_AF-A0A2V7R6A8-F1
#
_entry.id   AF-A0A2V7R6A8-F1
#
_cell.length_a   1.000
_cell.length_b   1.000
_cell.length_c   1.000
_cell.angle_alpha   90.00
_cell.angle_beta   90.00
_cell.angle_gamma   90.00
#
_symmetry.space_group_name_H-M   'P 1'
#
loop_
_entity.id
_entity.type
_entity.pdbx_description
1 polymer ?
#
loop_
_entity_poly.entity_id
_entity_poly.type
_entity_poly.pdbx_seq_one_letter_code
_entity_poly.pdbx_strand_id
1 'polypeptide(L)'
;MTARSVVYAPAVLLALCITPTGPGPDIDPAWLSFDTPAKTTRFQLIAGLTGLNGALNFNGFRDGGLTLVVPLGWQTEIDFRNHDGMLPHSAEIIAPQTPLPVQPVSPAIPRAFTLRLTEGLVSEATDTMRFTAQPAGEYLIFCGVPGHGAAGMWIRLSVSASAAAPALLATPATSH
;
A
#
# COMPACT_ATOMS: atom_id res chain seq x y z
N MET A 1 -56.04 -4.54 17.94
CA MET A 1 -55.00 -3.75 17.25
C MET A 1 -53.67 -4.05 17.91
N THR A 2 -52.80 -4.76 17.22
CA THR A 2 -51.44 -5.14 17.67
C THR A 2 -50.43 -4.46 16.75
N ALA A 3 -49.52 -3.66 17.31
CA ALA A 3 -48.18 -3.35 16.78
C ALA A 3 -47.61 -2.14 17.55
N ARG A 4 -46.32 -1.98 17.79
CA ARG A 4 -45.11 -2.80 17.66
C ARG A 4 -44.06 -2.02 18.46
N SER A 5 -43.48 -2.60 19.49
CA SER A 5 -42.39 -1.95 20.22
C SER A 5 -41.12 -2.00 19.37
N VAL A 6 -40.59 -0.85 18.98
CA VAL A 6 -39.30 -0.72 18.31
C VAL A 6 -38.22 -0.87 19.38
N VAL A 7 -37.45 -1.95 19.30
CA VAL A 7 -36.26 -2.15 20.14
C VAL A 7 -35.08 -1.54 19.40
N TYR A 8 -34.49 -0.48 19.94
CA TYR A 8 -33.20 0.04 19.49
C TYR A 8 -32.10 -0.91 19.94
N ALA A 9 -31.37 -1.51 18.99
CA ALA A 9 -30.13 -2.21 19.27
C ALA A 9 -28.99 -1.19 19.45
N PRO A 10 -28.11 -1.34 20.45
CA PRO A 10 -26.98 -0.43 20.61
C PRO A 10 -25.93 -0.71 19.52
N ALA A 11 -25.47 0.33 18.84
CA ALA A 11 -24.28 0.25 18.00
C ALA A 11 -23.06 -0.02 18.91
N VAL A 12 -22.44 -1.18 18.75
CA VAL A 12 -21.17 -1.50 19.41
C VAL A 12 -20.07 -0.79 18.64
N LEU A 13 -19.56 0.31 19.20
CA LEU A 13 -18.34 0.96 18.73
C LEU A 13 -17.15 0.13 19.21
N LEU A 14 -16.54 -0.64 18.30
CA LEU A 14 -15.31 -1.37 18.61
C LEU A 14 -14.15 -0.36 18.57
N ALA A 15 -13.74 0.13 19.74
CA ALA A 15 -12.53 0.96 19.86
C ALA A 15 -11.30 0.06 19.64
N LEU A 16 -10.63 0.21 18.50
CA LEU A 16 -9.35 -0.44 18.25
C LEU A 16 -8.28 0.30 19.06
N CYS A 17 -7.69 -0.40 20.03
CA CYS A 17 -6.52 0.07 20.77
C CYS A 17 -5.31 0.11 19.81
N ILE A 18 -5.00 1.30 19.30
CA ILE A 18 -3.78 1.55 18.54
C ILE A 18 -2.64 1.61 19.56
N THR A 19 -1.79 0.60 19.60
CA THR A 19 -0.52 0.68 20.32
C THR A 19 0.51 1.30 19.37
N PRO A 20 0.99 2.53 19.59
CA PRO A 20 2.03 3.09 18.75
C PRO A 20 3.32 2.32 19.03
N THR A 21 3.78 1.53 18.07
CA THR A 21 5.07 0.84 18.16
C THR A 21 5.96 1.23 16.99
N GLY A 22 6.61 2.38 17.13
CA GLY A 22 7.72 2.83 16.29
C GLY A 22 7.66 4.31 15.91
N PRO A 23 8.81 4.98 15.69
CA PRO A 23 8.89 6.36 15.19
C PRO A 23 8.61 6.45 13.67
N GLY A 24 7.55 5.79 13.21
CA GLY A 24 7.06 5.90 11.84
C GLY A 24 6.14 7.12 11.70
N PRO A 25 5.94 7.62 10.47
CA PRO A 25 4.92 8.63 10.22
C PRO A 25 3.52 8.11 10.57
N ASP A 26 2.60 9.03 10.87
CA ASP A 26 1.21 8.68 11.12
C ASP A 26 0.55 8.14 9.83
N ILE A 27 -0.28 7.11 9.98
CA ILE A 27 -1.08 6.58 8.87
C ILE A 27 -2.32 7.46 8.70
N ASP A 28 -2.45 8.11 7.55
CA ASP A 28 -3.68 8.83 7.21
C ASP A 28 -4.77 7.83 6.81
N PRO A 29 -5.92 7.80 7.51
CA PRO A 29 -7.03 6.92 7.16
C PRO A 29 -7.60 7.20 5.75
N ALA A 30 -7.42 8.39 5.20
CA ALA A 30 -7.88 8.73 3.85
C ALA A 30 -7.14 7.98 2.74
N TRP A 31 -5.97 7.39 3.04
CA TRP A 31 -5.22 6.61 2.05
C TRP A 31 -5.88 5.29 1.68
N LEU A 32 -6.77 4.75 2.52
CA LEU A 32 -7.41 3.46 2.26
C LEU A 32 -8.93 3.60 2.28
N SER A 33 -9.57 3.13 1.21
CA SER A 33 -11.02 2.92 1.17
C SER A 33 -11.34 1.56 0.57
N PHE A 34 -12.48 0.99 0.93
CA PHE A 34 -12.89 -0.33 0.47
C PHE A 34 -14.40 -0.53 0.56
N ASP A 35 -14.91 -1.48 -0.23
CA ASP A 35 -16.29 -1.95 -0.21
C ASP A 35 -16.28 -3.46 -0.03
N THR A 36 -16.72 -3.92 1.16
CA THR A 36 -16.71 -5.35 1.51
C THR A 36 -17.70 -6.19 0.69
N PRO A 37 -18.97 -5.78 0.51
CA PRO A 37 -19.87 -6.45 -0.43
C PRO A 37 -19.31 -6.58 -1.86
N ALA A 38 -18.70 -5.52 -2.39
CA ALA A 38 -18.14 -5.49 -3.75
C ALA A 38 -16.73 -6.12 -3.84
N LYS A 39 -16.09 -6.41 -2.70
CA LYS A 39 -14.71 -6.90 -2.60
C LYS A 39 -13.71 -6.03 -3.36
N THR A 40 -13.81 -4.71 -3.16
CA THR A 40 -12.90 -3.74 -3.78
C THR A 40 -12.06 -3.04 -2.72
N THR A 41 -10.82 -2.71 -3.08
CA THR A 41 -9.88 -1.95 -2.26
C THR A 41 -9.28 -0.85 -3.12
N ARG A 42 -9.24 0.37 -2.60
CA ARG A 42 -8.54 1.50 -3.21
C ARG A 42 -7.50 2.03 -2.23
N PHE A 43 -6.26 2.12 -2.68
CA PHE A 43 -5.14 2.60 -1.87
C PHE A 43 -4.43 3.77 -2.58
N GLN A 44 -4.27 4.88 -1.88
CA GLN A 44 -3.50 6.03 -2.36
C GLN A 44 -2.01 5.81 -2.04
N LEU A 45 -1.22 5.54 -3.07
CA LEU A 45 0.22 5.37 -3.00
C LEU A 45 0.90 6.68 -3.41
N ILE A 46 1.50 7.38 -2.45
CA ILE A 46 2.10 8.69 -2.68
C ILE A 46 3.62 8.57 -2.59
N ALA A 47 4.30 8.70 -3.71
CA ALA A 47 5.76 8.69 -3.73
C ALA A 47 6.31 10.06 -3.28
N GLY A 48 7.33 10.06 -2.43
CA GLY A 48 7.99 11.28 -1.96
C GLY A 48 7.08 12.19 -1.14
N LEU A 49 6.16 11.63 -0.33
CA LEU A 49 5.25 12.43 0.49
C LEU A 49 6.00 13.34 1.48
N THR A 50 7.15 12.87 1.99
CA THR A 50 8.02 13.62 2.90
C THR A 50 9.46 13.66 2.38
N GLY A 51 10.31 14.51 2.97
CA GLY A 51 11.75 14.55 2.68
C GLY A 51 12.56 13.38 3.24
N LEU A 52 11.94 12.40 3.91
CA LEU A 52 12.63 11.23 4.47
C LEU A 52 13.41 10.49 3.38
N ASN A 53 14.65 10.09 3.69
CA ASN A 53 15.52 9.33 2.78
C ASN A 53 15.76 10.04 1.44
N GLY A 54 15.86 11.38 1.45
CA GLY A 54 15.94 12.16 0.21
C GLY A 54 14.70 11.99 -0.67
N ALA A 55 13.53 11.92 -0.04
CA ALA A 55 12.21 11.66 -0.64
C ALA A 55 12.00 10.25 -1.24
N LEU A 56 12.93 9.32 -1.03
CA LEU A 56 12.75 7.91 -1.38
C LEU A 56 11.87 7.17 -0.36
N ASN A 57 10.56 7.44 -0.42
CA ASN A 57 9.53 6.83 0.41
C ASN A 57 8.18 6.69 -0.32
N PHE A 58 7.33 5.80 0.19
CA PHE A 58 5.91 5.74 -0.13
C PHE A 58 5.09 6.11 1.10
N ASN A 59 4.25 7.13 0.98
CA ASN A 59 3.41 7.67 2.05
C ASN A 59 4.21 8.06 3.31
N GLY A 60 5.48 8.45 3.14
CA GLY A 60 6.40 8.73 4.24
C GLY A 60 7.14 7.50 4.79
N PHE A 61 6.82 6.28 4.35
CA PHE A 61 7.44 5.04 4.81
C PHE A 61 8.47 4.49 3.83
N ARG A 62 9.45 3.76 4.37
CA ARG A 62 10.53 3.08 3.63
C ARG A 62 10.88 1.76 4.30
N ASP A 63 11.72 0.96 3.65
CA ASP A 63 12.22 -0.34 4.16
C ASP A 63 11.11 -1.26 4.69
N GLY A 64 9.95 -1.22 4.04
CA GLY A 64 8.80 -2.03 4.43
C GLY A 64 7.95 -1.45 5.56
N GLY A 65 8.25 -0.25 6.08
CA GLY A 65 7.64 0.31 7.29
C GLY A 65 6.10 0.46 7.29
N LEU A 66 5.45 0.29 6.13
CA LEU A 66 4.00 0.23 5.98
C LEU A 66 3.62 -1.10 5.32
N THR A 67 2.53 -1.72 5.77
CA THR A 67 1.94 -2.89 5.12
C THR A 67 0.51 -2.61 4.72
N LEU A 68 0.22 -2.75 3.42
CA LEU A 68 -1.14 -2.87 2.91
C LEU A 68 -1.58 -4.33 2.99
N VAL A 69 -2.62 -4.62 3.76
CA VAL A 69 -3.27 -5.94 3.81
C VAL A 69 -4.49 -5.91 2.91
N VAL A 70 -4.59 -6.86 1.98
CA VAL A 70 -5.75 -7.04 1.10
C VAL A 70 -6.23 -8.48 1.18
N PRO A 71 -7.53 -8.75 1.37
CA PRO A 71 -8.01 -10.12 1.31
C PRO A 71 -7.86 -10.75 -0.07
N LEU A 72 -7.54 -12.04 -0.10
CA LEU A 72 -7.37 -12.83 -1.31
C LEU A 72 -8.57 -12.68 -2.27
N GLY A 73 -8.28 -12.44 -3.54
CA GLY A 73 -9.25 -12.38 -4.62
C GLY A 73 -10.01 -11.05 -4.73
N TRP A 74 -9.69 -10.05 -3.90
CA TRP A 74 -10.30 -8.72 -4.01
C TRP A 74 -9.75 -7.97 -5.21
N GLN A 75 -10.59 -7.13 -5.82
CA GLN A 75 -10.14 -6.19 -6.83
C GLN A 75 -9.45 -5.02 -6.17
N THR A 76 -8.19 -4.81 -6.52
CA THR A 76 -7.33 -3.80 -5.90
C THR A 76 -6.97 -2.74 -6.92
N GLU A 77 -7.20 -1.51 -6.52
CA GLU A 77 -6.79 -0.30 -7.20
C GLU A 77 -5.73 0.40 -6.34
N ILE A 78 -4.57 0.65 -6.92
CA ILE A 78 -3.54 1.50 -6.31
C ILE A 78 -3.46 2.76 -7.15
N ASP A 79 -3.85 3.89 -6.55
CA ASP A 79 -3.72 5.22 -7.14
C ASP A 79 -2.35 5.77 -6.79
N PHE A 80 -1.47 5.75 -7.78
CA PHE A 80 -0.15 6.30 -7.64
C PHE A 80 -0.16 7.81 -7.93
N ARG A 81 0.50 8.58 -7.08
CA ARG A 81 0.89 9.97 -7.35
C ARG A 81 2.35 10.16 -6.98
N ASN A 82 3.13 10.75 -7.88
CA ASN A 82 4.45 11.25 -7.51
C ASN A 82 4.30 12.65 -6.90
N HIS A 83 4.52 12.79 -5.58
CA HIS A 83 4.51 14.10 -4.92
C HIS A 83 5.92 14.70 -4.79
N ASP A 84 6.97 13.93 -5.12
CA ASP A 84 8.33 14.45 -5.11
C ASP A 84 8.46 15.60 -6.13
N GLY A 85 9.07 16.72 -5.70
CA GLY A 85 9.27 17.90 -6.54
C GLY A 85 10.42 17.78 -7.54
N MET A 86 11.26 16.75 -7.43
CA MET A 86 12.54 16.61 -8.14
C MET A 86 12.73 15.23 -8.76
N LEU A 87 12.48 14.15 -8.03
CA LEU A 87 12.78 12.79 -8.49
C LEU A 87 11.57 12.16 -9.20
N PRO A 88 11.79 11.46 -10.34
CA PRO A 88 10.76 10.63 -10.91
C PRO A 88 10.62 9.34 -10.09
N HIS A 89 9.39 8.85 -9.95
CA HIS A 89 9.08 7.64 -9.19
C HIS A 89 8.10 6.76 -9.95
N SER A 90 8.22 5.45 -9.75
CA SER A 90 7.30 4.44 -10.26
C SER A 90 6.95 3.47 -9.14
N ALA A 91 6.06 2.51 -9.40
CA ALA A 91 5.85 1.42 -8.47
C ALA A 91 5.45 0.13 -9.19
N GLU A 92 5.91 -1.00 -8.65
CA GLU A 92 5.51 -2.35 -9.05
C GLU A 92 5.37 -3.26 -7.83
N ILE A 93 4.53 -4.28 -7.96
CA ILE A 93 4.42 -5.36 -6.98
C ILE A 93 5.40 -6.47 -7.35
N ILE A 94 6.38 -6.74 -6.47
CA ILE A 94 7.39 -7.78 -6.68
C ILE A 94 7.35 -8.84 -5.57
N ALA A 95 7.90 -10.02 -5.87
CA ALA A 95 8.12 -11.03 -4.85
C ALA A 95 9.25 -10.56 -3.91
N PRO A 96 9.17 -10.86 -2.59
CA PRO A 96 10.25 -10.56 -1.66
C PRO A 96 11.53 -11.29 -2.07
N GLN A 97 12.65 -10.58 -2.08
CA GLN A 97 13.96 -11.14 -2.42
C GLN A 97 15.09 -10.37 -1.72
N THR A 98 16.19 -11.08 -1.46
CA THR A 98 17.41 -10.52 -0.89
C THR A 98 18.62 -11.04 -1.68
N PRO A 99 19.47 -10.16 -2.24
CA PRO A 99 19.40 -8.70 -2.20
C PRO A 99 18.19 -8.15 -2.98
N LEU A 100 17.79 -6.91 -2.67
CA LEU A 100 16.77 -6.20 -3.44
C LEU A 100 17.27 -5.91 -4.87
N PRO A 101 16.40 -5.92 -5.89
CA PRO A 101 16.76 -5.54 -7.24
C PRO A 101 17.25 -4.09 -7.32
N VAL A 102 18.15 -3.81 -8.27
CA VAL A 102 18.61 -2.44 -8.57
C VAL A 102 17.93 -1.85 -9.81
N GLN A 103 17.02 -2.61 -10.43
CA GLN A 103 16.26 -2.29 -11.65
C GLN A 103 14.84 -2.87 -11.49
N PRO A 104 13.85 -2.45 -12.29
CA PRO A 104 12.56 -3.12 -12.30
C PRO A 104 12.70 -4.60 -12.67
N VAL A 105 11.77 -5.41 -12.17
CA VAL A 105 11.67 -6.84 -12.52
C VAL A 105 10.32 -7.13 -13.17
N SER A 106 10.02 -8.41 -13.40
CA SER A 106 8.66 -8.79 -13.79
C SER A 106 7.74 -8.68 -12.56
N PRO A 107 6.59 -7.98 -12.66
CA PRO A 107 5.64 -7.90 -11.55
C PRO A 107 5.17 -9.29 -11.11
N ALA A 108 5.14 -9.52 -9.80
CA ALA A 108 4.72 -10.79 -9.21
C ALA A 108 3.20 -11.02 -9.32
N ILE A 109 2.43 -9.95 -9.48
CA ILE A 109 0.99 -9.99 -9.74
C ILE A 109 0.71 -9.33 -11.10
N PRO A 110 -0.04 -9.98 -12.01
CA PRO A 110 -0.34 -9.41 -13.31
C PRO A 110 -0.96 -8.01 -13.21
N ARG A 111 -0.46 -7.07 -14.02
CA ARG A 111 -0.91 -5.66 -14.09
C ARG A 111 -0.68 -4.82 -12.83
N ALA A 112 0.04 -5.33 -11.84
CA ALA A 112 0.30 -4.62 -10.60
C ALA A 112 1.57 -3.75 -10.71
N PHE A 113 1.54 -2.77 -11.63
CA PHE A 113 2.64 -1.85 -11.89
C PHE A 113 2.15 -0.54 -12.50
N THR A 114 2.87 0.56 -12.27
CA THR A 114 2.68 1.83 -13.01
C THR A 114 3.38 1.79 -14.36
N LEU A 115 2.94 2.62 -15.30
CA LEU A 115 3.69 2.93 -16.52
C LEU A 115 5.09 3.49 -16.18
N ARG A 116 6.02 3.33 -17.13
CA ARG A 116 7.39 3.87 -17.05
C ARG A 116 8.14 3.44 -15.79
N LEU A 117 8.27 2.13 -15.55
CA LEU A 117 8.94 1.63 -14.36
C LEU A 117 10.38 2.12 -14.22
N THR A 118 11.15 2.07 -15.31
CA THR A 118 12.56 2.50 -15.32
C THR A 118 12.70 4.01 -15.27
N GLU A 119 11.93 4.76 -16.08
CA GLU A 119 12.05 6.21 -16.18
C GLU A 119 11.37 6.95 -15.02
N GLY A 120 10.34 6.34 -14.44
CA GLY A 120 9.45 6.95 -13.46
C GLY A 120 8.44 7.93 -14.08
N LEU A 121 7.42 8.24 -13.29
CA LEU A 121 6.49 9.33 -13.51
C LEU A 121 7.08 10.60 -12.90
N VAL A 122 6.99 11.71 -13.62
CA VAL A 122 7.50 13.02 -13.19
C VAL A 122 6.69 13.58 -12.02
N SER A 123 7.16 14.67 -11.41
CA SER A 123 6.46 15.36 -10.33
C SER A 123 4.99 15.62 -10.66
N GLU A 124 4.11 15.32 -9.70
CA GLU A 124 2.66 15.44 -9.74
C GLU A 124 1.94 14.57 -10.78
N ALA A 125 2.66 13.77 -11.57
CA ALA A 125 2.05 12.80 -12.44
C ALA A 125 1.46 11.63 -11.64
N THR A 126 0.38 11.09 -12.18
CA THR A 126 -0.40 10.01 -11.58
C THR A 126 -0.53 8.83 -12.52
N ASP A 127 -0.81 7.66 -11.95
CA ASP A 127 -1.20 6.46 -12.69
C ASP A 127 -2.02 5.55 -11.76
N THR A 128 -2.67 4.53 -12.32
CA THR A 128 -3.49 3.60 -11.56
C THR A 128 -3.14 2.15 -11.90
N MET A 129 -2.72 1.39 -10.88
CA MET A 129 -2.60 -0.07 -10.99
C MET A 129 -3.95 -0.71 -10.69
N ARG A 130 -4.37 -1.66 -11.53
CA ARG A 130 -5.62 -2.43 -11.32
C ARG A 130 -5.33 -3.90 -11.49
N PHE A 131 -5.47 -4.65 -10.40
CA PHE A 131 -5.18 -6.08 -10.35
C PHE A 131 -6.10 -6.79 -9.36
N THR A 132 -6.19 -8.11 -9.48
CA THR A 132 -6.81 -8.95 -8.46
C THR A 132 -5.72 -9.37 -7.48
N ALA A 133 -5.92 -9.18 -6.18
CA ALA A 133 -4.97 -9.57 -5.14
C ALA A 133 -4.89 -11.10 -5.02
N GLN A 134 -4.01 -11.73 -5.81
CA GLN A 134 -3.76 -13.17 -5.82
C GLN A 134 -2.42 -13.50 -6.49
N PRO A 135 -1.74 -14.60 -6.10
CA PRO A 135 -2.12 -15.53 -5.02
C PRO A 135 -1.91 -14.95 -3.61
N ALA A 136 -2.40 -15.65 -2.59
CA ALA A 136 -2.13 -15.28 -1.19
C ALA A 136 -0.62 -15.35 -0.91
N GLY A 137 -0.10 -14.40 -0.16
CA GLY A 137 1.32 -14.30 0.14
C GLY A 137 1.77 -12.88 0.47
N GLU A 138 3.06 -12.75 0.72
CA GLU A 138 3.73 -11.48 1.02
C GLU A 138 4.46 -10.98 -0.22
N TYR A 139 4.36 -9.67 -0.46
CA TYR A 139 4.92 -8.96 -1.61
C TYR A 139 5.49 -7.61 -1.18
N LEU A 140 6.25 -6.99 -2.07
CA LEU A 140 6.74 -5.63 -1.91
C LEU A 140 6.05 -4.70 -2.92
N ILE A 141 5.59 -3.54 -2.46
CA ILE A 141 5.30 -2.39 -3.32
C ILE A 141 6.62 -1.64 -3.46
N PHE A 142 7.25 -1.71 -4.63
CA PHE A 142 8.65 -1.37 -4.85
C PHE A 142 8.80 -0.29 -5.92
N CYS A 143 9.64 0.72 -5.69
CA CYS A 143 9.95 1.71 -6.71
C CYS A 143 10.92 1.14 -7.75
N GLY A 144 10.45 1.01 -8.99
CA GLY A 144 11.21 0.41 -10.10
C GLY A 144 12.33 1.31 -10.64
N VAL A 145 12.30 2.62 -10.38
CA VAL A 145 13.35 3.52 -10.88
C VAL A 145 14.72 3.05 -10.39
N PRO A 146 15.74 2.94 -11.28
CA PRO A 146 17.03 2.33 -10.96
C PRO A 146 17.62 2.79 -9.62
N GLY A 147 17.88 1.82 -8.74
CA GLY A 147 18.46 2.05 -7.41
C GLY A 147 17.49 2.56 -6.34
N HIS A 148 16.33 3.13 -6.65
CA HIS A 148 15.42 3.72 -5.65
C HIS A 148 14.90 2.66 -4.66
N GLY A 149 14.36 1.56 -5.17
CA GLY A 149 13.88 0.49 -4.29
C GLY A 149 15.01 -0.19 -3.52
N ALA A 150 16.20 -0.39 -4.11
CA ALA A 150 17.38 -0.88 -3.40
C ALA A 150 17.87 0.08 -2.30
N ALA A 151 17.63 1.38 -2.45
CA ALA A 151 17.91 2.42 -1.45
C ALA A 151 16.80 2.55 -0.38
N GLY A 152 15.85 1.61 -0.35
CA GLY A 152 14.82 1.50 0.68
C GLY A 152 13.43 1.97 0.26
N MET A 153 13.22 2.39 -1.00
CA MET A 153 11.92 2.88 -1.47
C MET A 153 10.92 1.75 -1.76
N TRP A 154 10.46 1.10 -0.71
CA TRP A 154 9.45 0.05 -0.78
C TRP A 154 8.66 -0.06 0.52
N ILE A 155 7.41 -0.51 0.38
CA ILE A 155 6.50 -0.89 1.47
C ILE A 155 5.97 -2.30 1.18
N ARG A 156 5.19 -2.90 2.10
CA ARG A 156 4.72 -4.28 1.99
C ARG A 156 3.29 -4.35 1.46
N LEU A 157 3.00 -5.43 0.74
CA LEU A 157 1.65 -5.87 0.41
C LEU A 157 1.48 -7.30 0.93
N SER A 158 0.49 -7.52 1.79
CA SER A 158 0.06 -8.86 2.23
C SER A 158 -1.27 -9.20 1.58
N VAL A 159 -1.27 -10.20 0.69
CA VAL A 159 -2.50 -10.80 0.16
C VAL A 159 -2.93 -11.90 1.11
N SER A 160 -3.88 -11.59 1.99
CA SER A 160 -4.26 -12.45 3.11
C SER A 160 -5.41 -13.39 2.75
N ALA A 161 -5.23 -14.68 2.99
CA ALA A 161 -6.30 -15.69 2.82
C ALA A 161 -7.38 -15.63 3.92
N SER A 162 -7.13 -14.93 5.03
CA SER A 162 -8.00 -14.92 6.22
C SER A 162 -8.51 -13.54 6.63
N ALA A 163 -7.95 -12.45 6.09
CA ALA A 163 -8.45 -11.11 6.38
C ALA A 163 -9.88 -10.94 5.87
N ALA A 164 -10.75 -10.35 6.70
CA ALA A 164 -12.13 -10.06 6.33
C ALA A 164 -12.29 -8.70 5.63
N ALA A 165 -11.32 -7.79 5.81
CA ALA A 165 -11.30 -6.47 5.22
C ALA A 165 -9.85 -5.98 5.02
N PRO A 166 -9.61 -5.02 4.11
CA PRO A 166 -8.31 -4.39 3.94
C PRO A 166 -7.88 -3.56 5.16
N ALA A 167 -6.57 -3.41 5.33
CA ALA A 167 -5.99 -2.59 6.40
C ALA A 167 -4.64 -1.97 5.98
N LEU A 168 -4.29 -0.85 6.62
CA LEU A 168 -2.94 -0.30 6.62
C LEU A 168 -2.34 -0.45 8.01
N LEU A 169 -1.17 -1.07 8.10
CA LEU A 169 -0.49 -1.35 9.35
C LEU A 169 0.92 -0.76 9.31
N ALA A 170 1.29 0.01 10.34
CA ALA A 170 2.67 0.37 10.58
C ALA A 170 3.41 -0.92 10.96
N THR A 171 4.57 -1.15 10.34
CA THR A 171 5.40 -2.32 10.61
C THR A 171 6.83 -1.88 10.87
N PRO A 172 7.62 -2.63 11.64
CA PRO A 172 9.04 -2.34 11.79
C PRO A 172 9.72 -2.28 10.42
N ALA A 173 10.43 -1.18 10.18
CA ALA A 173 11.32 -1.04 9.04
C ALA A 173 12.45 -2.09 9.15
N THR A 174 12.82 -2.72 8.04
CA THR A 174 13.95 -3.64 8.01
C THR A 174 15.25 -2.83 8.01
N SER A 175 16.09 -3.01 9.04
CA SER A 175 17.44 -2.46 9.04
C SER A 175 18.29 -3.22 8.02
N HIS A 176 18.87 -2.48 7.06
CA HIS A 176 19.88 -2.97 6.13
C HIS A 176 21.28 -2.69 6.66
#